data_AF-A0A0N1KT91-F1
#
_entry.id   AF-A0A0N1KT91-F1
#
_cell.length_a   1.000
_cell.length_b   1.000
_cell.length_c   1.000
_cell.angle_alpha   90.00
_cell.angle_beta   90.00
_cell.angle_gamma   90.00
#
_symmetry.space_group_name_H-M   'P 1'
#
loop_
_entity.id
_entity.type
_entity.pdbx_description
1 polymer ?
#
loop_
_entity_poly.entity_id
_entity_poly.type
_entity_poly.pdbx_seq_one_letter_code
_entity_poly.pdbx_strand_id
1 'polypeptide(L)'
;MENNHFLSLKLFKAVKNLWILFLICLITDFVTRYFYPDHSNTFSGILDNLSYALNALFFLWYFIVNKRWKSVLIILPFLLLFCFFMEDIRNIVDYYIPFEESINSVTLRKWTYLILQLVTVWVIVKRYQAEEKPDGKNIMIKLFLLNLGLFALYHSDLGFIENLIGSASYDSKSTEFIITLIYYFLSSIKSTAYLGAFLFLTGCIVKGENIYTFSKNALEYAGRYFWTTSFIMITCVIFAFFALIESAFKLELDFLGKNMNMFGWISTIVLIIFFVISSRFTGQFLKERSILKNKYYGAAGASVWIPAVNIISLLMIRFDDKIKFLAPAHIHKAKKIHLAVIALLLLFQFRKGIMAGKTDDILSCIIYIAAFITVAYIKRFTWVFPLVLGLIVTAIKVYPFYSGIYAQEFIFKDYVMDFLKNTASVTLILTMIIFYGIYYIAYQTLNDKKIKA
;
A
#
# COMPACT_ATOMS: atom_id res chain seq x y z
N MET A 1 34.98 -13.50 5.06
CA MET A 1 33.66 -13.15 4.48
C MET A 1 32.99 -12.14 5.41
N GLU A 2 33.24 -10.85 5.21
CA GLU A 2 32.56 -9.78 5.95
C GLU A 2 31.17 -9.56 5.33
N ASN A 3 30.14 -10.17 5.92
CA ASN A 3 28.75 -9.87 5.57
C ASN A 3 28.40 -8.48 6.12
N ASN A 4 28.65 -7.45 5.32
CA ASN A 4 28.23 -6.09 5.58
C ASN A 4 26.70 -6.00 5.38
N HIS A 5 25.93 -6.51 6.35
CA HIS A 5 24.48 -6.42 6.33
C HIS A 5 24.08 -4.96 6.60
N PHE A 6 23.41 -4.35 5.63
CA PHE A 6 22.82 -3.03 5.80
C PHE A 6 21.85 -2.99 7.00
N LEU A 7 21.12 -4.09 7.24
CA LEU A 7 20.29 -4.28 8.43
C LEU A 7 21.10 -4.77 9.63
N SER A 8 20.64 -4.44 10.85
CA SER A 8 21.14 -5.10 12.06
C SER A 8 20.90 -6.61 12.01
N LEU A 9 21.72 -7.38 12.73
CA LEU A 9 21.59 -8.85 12.76
C LEU A 9 20.19 -9.31 13.19
N LYS A 10 19.56 -8.58 14.13
CA LYS A 10 18.21 -8.87 14.63
C LYS A 10 17.14 -8.66 13.56
N LEU A 11 17.21 -7.53 12.84
CA LEU A 11 16.31 -7.22 11.73
C LEU A 11 16.50 -8.20 10.57
N PHE A 12 17.75 -8.51 10.21
CA PHE A 12 18.08 -9.52 9.21
C PHE A 12 17.44 -10.89 9.54
N LYS A 13 17.58 -11.34 10.79
CA LYS A 13 17.02 -12.61 11.25
C LYS A 13 15.49 -12.63 11.19
N ALA A 14 14.83 -11.56 11.63
CA ALA A 14 13.37 -11.43 11.58
C ALA A 14 12.83 -11.50 10.14
N VAL A 15 13.51 -10.80 9.22
CA VAL A 15 13.21 -10.81 7.78
C VAL A 15 13.40 -12.20 7.18
N LYS A 16 14.54 -12.84 7.44
CA LYS A 16 14.87 -14.17 6.88
C LYS A 16 13.84 -15.24 7.23
N ASN A 17 13.18 -15.10 8.38
CA ASN A 17 12.21 -16.08 8.87
C ASN A 17 10.75 -15.77 8.47
N LEU A 18 10.46 -14.67 7.74
CA LEU A 18 9.09 -14.29 7.38
C LEU A 18 8.29 -15.37 6.64
N TRP A 19 8.96 -16.31 5.96
CA TRP A 19 8.30 -17.44 5.31
C TRP A 19 7.55 -18.35 6.30
N ILE A 20 8.01 -18.43 7.55
CA ILE A 20 7.34 -19.18 8.61
C ILE A 20 6.03 -18.48 8.97
N LEU A 21 6.06 -17.16 9.16
CA LEU A 21 4.87 -16.37 9.42
C LEU A 21 3.89 -16.47 8.25
N PHE A 22 4.38 -16.48 7.01
CA PHE A 22 3.57 -16.66 5.81
C PHE A 22 2.80 -17.98 5.84
N LEU A 23 3.47 -19.10 6.17
CA LEU A 23 2.80 -20.40 6.26
C LEU A 23 1.77 -20.45 7.40
N ILE A 24 2.10 -19.84 8.54
CA ILE A 24 1.18 -19.77 9.68
C ILE A 24 -0.08 -18.98 9.31
N CYS A 25 0.06 -17.78 8.73
CA CYS A 25 -1.09 -16.99 8.25
C CYS A 25 -1.90 -17.75 7.19
N LEU A 26 -1.23 -18.34 6.19
CA LEU A 26 -1.91 -19.05 5.11
C LEU A 26 -2.75 -20.22 5.62
N ILE A 27 -2.17 -21.07 6.45
CA ILE A 27 -2.85 -22.25 6.97
C ILE A 27 -4.03 -21.82 7.82
N THR A 28 -3.83 -20.88 8.74
CA THR A 28 -4.90 -20.50 9.66
C THR A 28 -6.02 -19.75 8.96
N ASP A 29 -5.72 -18.75 8.12
CA ASP A 29 -6.75 -17.97 7.44
C ASP A 29 -7.55 -18.86 6.48
N PHE A 30 -6.87 -19.73 5.72
CA PHE A 30 -7.52 -20.68 4.83
C PHE A 30 -8.38 -21.68 5.61
N VAL A 31 -7.82 -22.32 6.65
CA VAL A 31 -8.54 -23.35 7.41
C VAL A 31 -9.76 -22.77 8.10
N THR A 32 -9.61 -21.58 8.69
CA THR A 32 -10.70 -20.91 9.42
C THR A 32 -11.84 -20.57 8.48
N ARG A 33 -11.54 -19.92 7.35
CA ARG A 33 -12.58 -19.33 6.51
C ARG A 33 -13.17 -20.30 5.48
N TYR A 34 -12.39 -21.28 5.00
CA TYR A 34 -12.89 -22.25 4.01
C TYR A 34 -13.69 -23.38 4.66
N PHE A 35 -13.22 -23.94 5.78
CA PHE A 35 -13.91 -25.07 6.42
C PHE A 35 -15.01 -24.63 7.39
N TYR A 36 -14.95 -23.39 7.90
CA TYR A 36 -15.88 -22.90 8.92
C TYR A 36 -16.33 -21.45 8.66
N PRO A 37 -17.03 -21.19 7.54
CA PRO A 37 -17.49 -19.84 7.19
C PRO A 37 -18.58 -19.29 8.14
N ASP A 38 -19.36 -20.16 8.79
CA ASP A 38 -20.45 -19.76 9.68
C ASP A 38 -19.96 -19.65 11.14
N HIS A 39 -19.97 -18.44 11.69
CA HIS A 39 -19.47 -18.08 13.03
C HIS A 39 -20.38 -18.54 14.20
N SER A 40 -21.14 -19.63 14.05
CA SER A 40 -22.21 -19.99 14.98
C SER A 40 -21.88 -21.12 15.97
N ASN A 41 -20.74 -21.80 15.86
CA ASN A 41 -20.42 -23.00 16.65
C ASN A 41 -19.23 -22.80 17.60
N THR A 42 -19.12 -23.57 18.69
CA THR A 42 -18.00 -23.45 19.67
C THR A 42 -16.60 -23.51 19.03
N PHE A 43 -16.46 -24.26 17.94
CA PHE A 43 -15.22 -24.34 17.18
C PHE A 43 -14.90 -23.05 16.41
N SER A 44 -15.90 -22.32 15.90
CA SER A 44 -15.67 -21.00 15.27
C SER A 44 -15.13 -19.99 16.27
N GLY A 45 -15.61 -20.00 17.51
CA GLY A 45 -15.04 -19.17 18.58
C GLY A 45 -13.57 -19.48 18.90
N ILE A 46 -13.12 -20.74 18.76
CA ILE A 46 -11.71 -21.11 18.90
C ILE A 46 -10.89 -20.57 17.73
N LEU A 47 -11.43 -20.63 16.51
CA LEU A 47 -10.78 -20.13 15.31
C LEU A 47 -10.70 -18.60 15.28
N ASP A 48 -11.71 -17.89 15.78
CA ASP A 48 -11.69 -16.44 15.94
C ASP A 48 -10.58 -16.02 16.92
N ASN A 49 -10.46 -16.73 18.05
CA ASN A 49 -9.34 -16.55 18.98
C ASN A 49 -7.98 -16.82 18.34
N LEU A 50 -7.90 -17.80 17.43
CA LEU A 50 -6.66 -18.09 16.69
C LEU A 50 -6.31 -16.96 15.71
N SER A 51 -7.30 -16.34 15.07
CA SER A 51 -7.12 -15.15 14.23
C SER A 51 -6.65 -13.94 15.05
N TYR A 52 -7.21 -13.70 16.23
CA TYR A 52 -6.71 -12.67 17.14
C TYR A 52 -5.29 -12.96 17.64
N ALA A 53 -4.95 -14.22 17.88
CA ALA A 53 -3.60 -14.64 18.25
C ALA A 53 -2.60 -14.40 17.11
N LEU A 54 -3.01 -14.61 15.86
CA LEU A 54 -2.22 -14.27 14.67
C LEU A 54 -1.92 -12.79 14.56
N ASN A 55 -2.92 -11.94 14.82
CA ASN A 55 -2.73 -10.49 14.83
C ASN A 55 -1.66 -10.10 15.87
N ALA A 56 -1.73 -10.68 17.08
CA ALA A 56 -0.70 -10.44 18.09
C ALA A 56 0.68 -11.00 17.65
N LEU A 57 0.73 -12.21 17.09
CA LEU A 57 1.95 -12.84 16.58
C LEU A 57 2.62 -11.98 15.50
N PHE A 58 1.83 -11.39 14.60
CA PHE A 58 2.30 -10.52 13.53
C PHE A 58 3.12 -9.34 14.07
N PHE A 59 2.58 -8.59 15.04
CA PHE A 59 3.27 -7.45 15.64
C PHE A 59 4.40 -7.87 16.60
N LEU A 60 4.35 -9.08 17.17
CA LEU A 60 5.40 -9.62 18.03
C LEU A 60 6.54 -10.32 17.27
N TRP A 61 6.38 -10.54 15.96
CA TRP A 61 7.25 -11.37 15.14
C TRP A 61 8.74 -11.09 15.34
N TYR A 62 9.14 -9.81 15.25
CA TYR A 62 10.53 -9.39 15.44
C TYR A 62 11.08 -9.80 16.80
N PHE A 63 10.30 -9.63 17.87
CA PHE A 63 10.73 -9.92 19.24
C PHE A 63 10.81 -11.43 19.49
N ILE A 64 9.86 -12.20 18.96
CA ILE A 64 9.80 -13.65 19.09
C ILE A 64 10.99 -14.32 18.38
N VAL A 65 11.22 -13.98 17.10
CA VAL A 65 12.34 -14.54 16.33
C VAL A 65 13.70 -14.25 16.98
N ASN A 66 13.82 -13.08 17.62
CA ASN A 66 15.02 -12.66 18.32
C ASN A 66 15.07 -13.08 19.81
N LYS A 67 14.12 -13.92 20.27
CA LYS A 67 14.02 -14.41 21.65
C LYS A 67 14.02 -13.28 22.70
N ARG A 68 13.42 -12.13 22.38
CA ARG A 68 13.31 -10.95 23.26
C ARG A 68 12.09 -11.03 24.14
N TRP A 69 12.02 -12.07 24.98
CA TRP A 69 10.86 -12.38 25.82
C TRP A 69 10.46 -11.24 26.76
N LYS A 70 11.41 -10.50 27.32
CA LYS A 70 11.11 -9.30 28.13
C LYS A 70 10.30 -8.27 27.32
N SER A 71 10.66 -8.07 26.05
CA SER A 71 9.93 -7.14 25.17
C SER A 71 8.56 -7.68 24.80
N VAL A 72 8.46 -8.99 24.51
CA VAL A 72 7.19 -9.69 24.28
C VAL A 72 6.25 -9.53 25.47
N LEU A 73 6.70 -9.84 26.69
CA LEU A 73 5.87 -9.78 27.90
C LEU A 73 5.36 -8.37 28.23
N ILE A 74 6.06 -7.32 27.78
CA ILE A 74 5.59 -5.93 27.96
C ILE A 74 4.61 -5.53 26.87
N ILE A 75 4.77 -6.00 25.63
CA ILE A 75 3.89 -5.65 24.51
C ILE A 75 2.58 -6.46 24.57
N LEU A 76 2.67 -7.75 24.95
CA LEU A 76 1.59 -8.71 24.87
C LEU A 76 0.31 -8.27 25.60
N PRO A 77 0.33 -7.70 26.82
CA PRO A 77 -0.89 -7.22 27.48
C PRO A 77 -1.65 -6.17 26.65
N PHE A 78 -0.94 -5.26 26.00
CA PHE A 78 -1.55 -4.23 25.15
C PHE A 78 -2.15 -4.83 23.89
N LEU A 79 -1.45 -5.81 23.27
CA LEU A 79 -1.98 -6.53 22.12
C LEU A 79 -3.16 -7.42 22.50
N LEU A 80 -3.19 -8.03 23.68
CA LEU A 80 -4.34 -8.80 24.15
C LEU A 80 -5.56 -7.89 24.36
N LEU A 81 -5.37 -6.75 25.04
CA LEU A 81 -6.44 -5.75 25.22
C LEU A 81 -6.96 -5.24 23.87
N PHE A 82 -6.06 -4.97 22.93
CA PHE A 82 -6.41 -4.45 21.61
C PHE A 82 -7.02 -5.49 20.66
N CYS A 83 -6.52 -6.72 20.65
CA CYS A 83 -6.95 -7.75 19.70
C CYS A 83 -8.12 -8.61 20.22
N PHE A 84 -8.19 -8.89 21.53
CA PHE A 84 -9.19 -9.81 22.10
C PHE A 84 -10.30 -9.08 22.84
N PHE A 85 -9.97 -8.10 23.68
CA PHE A 85 -10.93 -7.50 24.62
C PHE A 85 -11.52 -6.16 24.14
N MET A 86 -11.18 -5.71 22.94
CA MET A 86 -11.59 -4.39 22.45
C MET A 86 -13.11 -4.24 22.38
N GLU A 87 -13.80 -5.32 21.99
CA GLU A 87 -15.27 -5.37 21.93
C GLU A 87 -15.90 -5.38 23.33
N ASP A 88 -15.31 -6.09 24.28
CA ASP A 88 -15.81 -6.15 25.66
C ASP A 88 -15.56 -4.85 26.42
N ILE A 89 -14.36 -4.25 26.27
CA ILE A 89 -14.01 -2.95 26.85
C ILE A 89 -14.96 -1.88 26.34
N ARG A 90 -15.35 -1.94 25.05
CA ARG A 90 -16.37 -1.06 24.47
C ARG A 90 -17.71 -1.21 25.20
N ASN A 91 -18.21 -2.44 25.33
CA ASN A 91 -19.52 -2.71 25.94
C ASN A 91 -19.55 -2.27 27.41
N ILE A 92 -18.43 -2.44 28.14
CA ILE A 92 -18.28 -1.98 29.53
C ILE A 92 -18.31 -0.45 29.60
N VAL A 93 -17.56 0.24 28.74
CA VAL A 93 -17.49 1.71 28.74
C VAL A 93 -18.85 2.33 28.40
N ASP A 94 -19.57 1.77 27.42
CA ASP A 94 -20.93 2.22 27.06
C ASP A 94 -21.95 1.95 28.19
N TYR A 95 -21.78 0.87 28.96
CA TYR A 95 -22.67 0.51 30.06
C TYR A 95 -22.49 1.39 31.31
N TYR A 96 -21.25 1.70 31.69
CA TYR A 96 -20.96 2.41 32.96
C TYR A 96 -20.94 3.93 32.83
N ILE A 97 -20.90 4.48 31.62
CA ILE A 97 -20.90 5.92 31.41
C ILE A 97 -22.08 6.27 30.49
N PRO A 98 -23.21 6.79 31.03
CA PRO A 98 -24.40 7.10 30.25
C PRO A 98 -24.15 8.35 29.41
N PHE A 99 -23.50 8.17 28.27
CA PHE A 99 -23.16 9.25 27.35
C PHE A 99 -24.32 9.69 26.45
N GLU A 100 -25.48 9.03 26.53
CA GLU A 100 -26.66 9.29 25.68
C GLU A 100 -27.12 10.76 25.69
N GLU A 101 -26.85 11.51 26.77
CA GLU A 101 -27.22 12.92 26.87
C GLU A 101 -26.16 13.92 26.36
N SER A 102 -24.90 13.52 26.13
CA SER A 102 -23.80 14.47 25.85
C SER A 102 -22.83 14.09 24.73
N ILE A 103 -22.62 12.79 24.44
CA ILE A 103 -21.71 12.33 23.38
C ILE A 103 -22.30 11.08 22.71
N ASN A 104 -22.44 11.10 21.39
CA ASN A 104 -22.87 9.91 20.62
C ASN A 104 -21.96 8.69 20.91
N SER A 105 -22.53 7.56 21.33
CA SER A 105 -21.82 6.30 21.65
C SER A 105 -20.89 5.83 20.53
N VAL A 106 -21.24 6.10 19.26
CA VAL A 106 -20.40 5.81 18.09
C VAL A 106 -19.09 6.62 18.09
N THR A 107 -19.12 7.84 18.60
CA THR A 107 -17.94 8.71 18.69
C THR A 107 -17.01 8.23 19.80
N LEU A 108 -17.54 7.90 20.97
CA LEU A 108 -16.78 7.32 22.07
C LEU A 108 -16.09 6.02 21.66
N ARG A 109 -16.82 5.13 20.98
CA ARG A 109 -16.29 3.88 20.41
C ARG A 109 -15.03 4.09 19.59
N LYS A 110 -15.01 5.12 18.74
CA LYS A 110 -13.88 5.44 17.86
C LYS A 110 -12.68 6.02 18.63
N TRP A 111 -12.93 6.79 19.71
CA TRP A 111 -11.87 7.35 20.55
C TRP A 111 -11.20 6.31 21.43
N THR A 112 -11.95 5.40 22.05
CA THR A 112 -11.39 4.31 22.86
C THR A 112 -10.48 3.42 22.01
N TYR A 113 -10.90 3.11 20.77
CA TYR A 113 -10.08 2.37 19.80
C TYR A 113 -8.79 3.10 19.45
N LEU A 114 -8.90 4.41 19.17
CA LEU A 114 -7.74 5.23 18.83
C LEU A 114 -6.74 5.29 19.99
N ILE A 115 -7.19 5.52 21.23
CA ILE A 115 -6.31 5.60 22.39
C ILE A 115 -5.58 4.27 22.61
N LEU A 116 -6.30 3.14 22.60
CA LEU A 116 -5.69 1.83 22.76
C LEU A 116 -4.69 1.51 21.65
N GLN A 117 -5.01 1.84 20.40
CA GLN A 117 -4.10 1.69 19.28
C GLN A 117 -2.84 2.55 19.45
N LEU A 118 -2.98 3.84 19.78
CA LEU A 118 -1.86 4.76 19.95
C LEU A 118 -0.95 4.32 21.11
N VAL A 119 -1.52 3.87 22.23
CA VAL A 119 -0.76 3.33 23.37
C VAL A 119 -0.03 2.05 22.99
N THR A 120 -0.69 1.12 22.31
CA THR A 120 -0.08 -0.13 21.84
C THR A 120 1.09 0.14 20.90
N VAL A 121 0.88 1.00 19.90
CA VAL A 121 1.93 1.44 18.97
C VAL A 121 3.09 2.10 19.72
N TRP A 122 2.80 2.98 20.68
CA TRP A 122 3.83 3.64 21.49
C TRP A 122 4.70 2.64 22.26
N VAL A 123 4.09 1.64 22.90
CA VAL A 123 4.81 0.61 23.66
C VAL A 123 5.70 -0.21 22.74
N ILE A 124 5.20 -0.62 21.57
CA ILE A 124 5.97 -1.34 20.56
C ILE A 124 7.18 -0.51 20.11
N VAL A 125 6.98 0.78 19.82
CA VAL A 125 8.05 1.70 19.41
C VAL A 125 9.13 1.82 20.48
N LYS A 126 8.74 2.00 21.75
CA LYS A 126 9.70 2.04 22.87
C LYS A 126 10.52 0.76 22.96
N ARG A 127 9.93 -0.40 22.67
CA ARG A 127 10.67 -1.67 22.64
C ARG A 127 11.62 -1.78 21.45
N TYR A 128 11.22 -1.33 20.26
CA TYR A 128 12.15 -1.23 19.13
C TYR A 128 13.34 -0.32 19.44
N GLN A 129 13.10 0.84 20.07
CA GLN A 129 14.19 1.74 20.47
C GLN A 129 15.13 1.09 21.49
N ALA A 130 14.60 0.37 22.48
CA ALA A 130 15.42 -0.32 23.47
C ALA A 130 16.28 -1.42 22.85
N GLU A 131 15.75 -2.13 21.84
CA GLU A 131 16.43 -3.27 21.22
C GLU A 131 17.43 -2.86 20.11
N GLU A 132 17.07 -1.90 19.27
CA GLU A 132 17.89 -1.46 18.12
C GLU A 132 18.79 -0.25 18.44
N LYS A 133 18.53 0.46 19.55
CA LYS A 133 19.27 1.65 19.98
C LYS A 133 19.59 2.63 18.83
N PRO A 134 18.58 3.11 18.10
CA PRO A 134 18.81 3.96 16.95
C PRO A 134 19.30 5.35 17.37
N ASP A 135 20.24 5.91 16.62
CA ASP A 135 20.84 7.23 16.86
C ASP A 135 20.29 8.30 15.92
N GLY A 136 19.91 9.47 16.46
CA GLY A 136 19.43 10.60 15.67
C GLY A 136 18.18 11.31 16.18
N LYS A 137 17.90 12.49 15.61
CA LYS A 137 16.74 13.31 15.97
C LYS A 137 15.45 12.73 15.40
N ASN A 138 14.36 12.84 16.17
CA ASN A 138 12.99 12.45 15.79
C ASN A 138 12.78 10.97 15.44
N ILE A 139 13.69 10.06 15.81
CA ILE A 139 13.53 8.62 15.52
C ILE A 139 12.25 8.07 16.13
N MET A 140 11.91 8.51 17.34
CA MET A 140 10.71 8.06 18.02
C MET A 140 9.46 8.31 17.18
N ILE A 141 9.34 9.53 16.64
CA ILE A 141 8.22 9.93 15.80
C ILE A 141 8.23 9.14 14.49
N LYS A 142 9.40 8.96 13.86
CA LYS A 142 9.53 8.17 12.62
C LYS A 142 9.09 6.72 12.81
N LEU A 143 9.54 6.06 13.88
CA LEU A 143 9.14 4.69 14.21
C LEU A 143 7.67 4.61 14.62
N PHE A 144 7.15 5.63 15.31
CA PHE A 144 5.74 5.71 15.66
C PHE A 144 4.84 5.77 14.43
N LEU A 145 5.11 6.69 13.51
CA LEU A 145 4.37 6.80 12.25
C LEU A 145 4.49 5.53 11.41
N LEU A 146 5.67 4.91 11.38
CA LEU A 146 5.88 3.65 10.65
C LEU A 146 5.09 2.48 11.25
N ASN A 147 5.05 2.35 12.58
CA ASN A 147 4.24 1.32 13.25
C ASN A 147 2.74 1.60 13.08
N LEU A 148 2.32 2.87 13.21
CA LEU A 148 0.94 3.26 12.96
C LEU A 148 0.51 2.91 11.53
N GLY A 149 1.40 3.08 10.55
CA GLY A 149 1.17 2.67 9.16
C GLY A 149 1.09 1.18 8.97
N LEU A 150 1.94 0.40 9.65
CA LEU A 150 1.80 -1.05 9.65
C LEU A 150 0.46 -1.48 10.24
N PHE A 151 0.01 -0.86 11.34
CA PHE A 151 -1.31 -1.12 11.91
C PHE A 151 -2.43 -0.79 10.93
N ALA A 152 -2.40 0.39 10.29
CA ALA A 152 -3.42 0.80 9.32
C ALA A 152 -3.47 -0.13 8.09
N LEU A 153 -2.32 -0.54 7.56
CA LEU A 153 -2.22 -1.42 6.39
C LEU A 153 -2.59 -2.88 6.70
N TYR A 154 -2.28 -3.34 7.91
CA TYR A 154 -2.65 -4.70 8.33
C TYR A 154 -4.17 -4.83 8.44
N HIS A 155 -4.85 -3.80 8.98
CA HIS A 155 -6.30 -3.77 9.14
C HIS A 155 -7.05 -3.15 7.95
N SER A 156 -6.36 -2.75 6.87
CA SER A 156 -7.04 -2.41 5.63
C SER A 156 -7.50 -3.70 4.96
N ASP A 157 -8.79 -3.98 5.09
CA ASP A 157 -9.44 -5.17 4.55
C ASP A 157 -9.28 -5.23 3.03
N LEU A 158 -9.13 -6.44 2.49
CA LEU A 158 -9.44 -6.70 1.09
C LEU A 158 -10.94 -7.03 0.94
N GLY A 159 -11.79 -6.37 1.73
CA GLY A 159 -13.19 -6.73 1.91
C GLY A 159 -13.97 -6.73 0.59
N PHE A 160 -13.59 -5.87 -0.35
CA PHE A 160 -14.16 -5.90 -1.70
C PHE A 160 -13.85 -7.20 -2.47
N ILE A 161 -12.61 -7.71 -2.37
CA ILE A 161 -12.21 -8.96 -3.06
C ILE A 161 -12.79 -10.17 -2.32
N GLU A 162 -12.79 -10.15 -0.98
CA GLU A 162 -13.42 -11.19 -0.15
C GLU A 162 -14.92 -11.28 -0.45
N ASN A 163 -15.61 -10.14 -0.50
CA ASN A 163 -17.03 -10.08 -0.83
C ASN A 163 -17.29 -10.51 -2.28
N LEU A 164 -16.44 -10.12 -3.24
CA LEU A 164 -16.57 -10.58 -4.63
C LEU A 164 -16.45 -12.10 -4.74
N ILE A 165 -15.52 -12.71 -4.01
CA ILE A 165 -15.32 -14.16 -3.97
C ILE A 165 -16.48 -14.83 -3.23
N GLY A 166 -16.84 -14.36 -2.04
CA GLY A 166 -17.97 -14.91 -1.27
C GLY A 166 -19.34 -14.75 -1.95
N SER A 167 -19.49 -13.74 -2.82
CA SER A 167 -20.72 -13.50 -3.61
C SER A 167 -20.74 -14.23 -4.96
N ALA A 168 -19.62 -14.82 -5.40
CA ALA A 168 -19.55 -15.49 -6.69
C ALA A 168 -20.21 -16.87 -6.61
N SER A 169 -21.12 -17.16 -7.54
CA SER A 169 -21.61 -18.52 -7.77
C SER A 169 -20.52 -19.32 -8.49
N TYR A 170 -20.02 -20.39 -7.87
CA TYR A 170 -18.99 -21.24 -8.46
C TYR A 170 -19.61 -22.46 -9.15
N ASP A 171 -19.13 -22.76 -10.36
CA ASP A 171 -19.58 -23.91 -11.15
C ASP A 171 -19.26 -25.26 -10.49
N SER A 172 -18.30 -25.31 -9.54
CA SER A 172 -17.99 -26.50 -8.75
C SER A 172 -17.30 -26.18 -7.43
N LYS A 173 -17.41 -27.09 -6.43
CA LYS A 173 -16.69 -26.99 -5.15
C LYS A 173 -15.16 -26.98 -5.31
N SER A 174 -14.64 -27.63 -6.35
CA SER A 174 -13.21 -27.61 -6.68
C SER A 174 -12.77 -26.23 -7.16
N THR A 175 -13.61 -25.56 -7.96
CA THR A 175 -13.37 -24.19 -8.42
C THR A 175 -13.37 -23.21 -7.25
N GLU A 176 -14.35 -23.33 -6.35
CA GLU A 176 -14.43 -22.56 -5.11
C GLU A 176 -13.20 -22.77 -4.22
N PHE A 177 -12.77 -24.01 -3.99
CA PHE A 177 -11.56 -24.32 -3.22
C PHE A 177 -10.32 -23.62 -3.79
N ILE A 178 -10.11 -23.72 -5.10
CA ILE A 178 -8.93 -23.16 -5.76
C ILE A 178 -8.94 -21.63 -5.68
N ILE A 179 -10.09 -20.99 -5.94
CA ILE A 179 -10.21 -19.52 -5.92
C ILE A 179 -10.02 -19.00 -4.50
N THR A 180 -10.64 -19.64 -3.51
CA THR A 180 -10.51 -19.27 -2.09
C THR A 180 -9.08 -19.48 -1.59
N LEU A 181 -8.40 -20.57 -2.00
CA LEU A 181 -7.00 -20.80 -1.68
C LEU A 181 -6.09 -19.72 -2.28
N ILE A 182 -6.30 -19.36 -3.56
CA ILE A 182 -5.54 -18.28 -4.22
C ILE A 182 -5.73 -16.95 -3.48
N TYR A 183 -6.96 -16.65 -3.04
CA TYR A 183 -7.24 -15.45 -2.27
C TYR A 183 -6.47 -15.40 -0.94
N TYR A 184 -6.57 -16.44 -0.11
CA TYR A 184 -5.85 -16.48 1.17
C TYR A 184 -4.33 -16.54 1.00
N PHE A 185 -3.85 -17.16 -0.08
CA PHE A 185 -2.45 -17.11 -0.47
C PHE A 185 -2.01 -15.67 -0.77
N LEU A 186 -2.77 -14.91 -1.56
CA LEU A 186 -2.48 -13.50 -1.86
C LEU A 186 -2.60 -12.60 -0.62
N SER A 187 -3.59 -12.84 0.25
CA SER A 187 -3.76 -12.10 1.51
C SER A 187 -2.60 -12.36 2.47
N SER A 188 -2.15 -13.61 2.59
CA SER A 188 -0.98 -13.96 3.42
C SER A 188 0.31 -13.35 2.87
N ILE A 189 0.48 -13.32 1.54
CA ILE A 189 1.58 -12.61 0.89
C ILE A 189 1.50 -11.10 1.20
N LYS A 190 0.31 -10.48 1.16
CA LYS A 190 0.11 -9.06 1.53
C LYS A 190 0.67 -8.77 2.91
N SER A 191 0.17 -9.47 3.92
CA SER A 191 0.50 -9.20 5.32
C SER A 191 1.99 -9.41 5.58
N THR A 192 2.55 -10.52 5.10
CA THR A 192 4.00 -10.79 5.26
C THR A 192 4.88 -9.82 4.47
N ALA A 193 4.44 -9.35 3.30
CA ALA A 193 5.12 -8.32 2.53
C ALA A 193 5.17 -6.99 3.29
N TYR A 194 4.05 -6.56 3.89
CA TYR A 194 3.99 -5.36 4.72
C TYR A 194 4.92 -5.43 5.92
N LEU A 195 4.98 -6.57 6.61
CA LEU A 195 5.91 -6.74 7.73
C LEU A 195 7.37 -6.71 7.27
N GLY A 196 7.68 -7.34 6.12
CA GLY A 196 9.02 -7.28 5.53
C GLY A 196 9.45 -5.86 5.18
N ALA A 197 8.56 -5.08 4.54
CA ALA A 197 8.80 -3.67 4.22
C ALA A 197 8.98 -2.82 5.49
N PHE A 198 8.14 -3.05 6.50
CA PHE A 198 8.25 -2.40 7.80
C PHE A 198 9.61 -2.66 8.47
N LEU A 199 10.06 -3.92 8.53
CA LEU A 199 11.35 -4.27 9.13
C LEU A 199 12.53 -3.67 8.37
N PHE A 200 12.44 -3.62 7.03
CA PHE A 200 13.43 -2.96 6.20
C PHE A 200 13.49 -1.44 6.45
N LEU A 201 12.34 -0.76 6.45
CA LEU A 201 12.26 0.68 6.72
C LEU A 201 12.70 1.03 8.14
N THR A 202 12.42 0.15 9.11
CA THR A 202 12.96 0.25 10.48
C THR A 202 14.48 0.25 10.45
N GLY A 203 15.11 -0.66 9.69
CA GLY A 203 16.56 -0.67 9.50
C GLY A 203 17.11 0.59 8.84
N CYS A 204 16.41 1.10 7.82
CA CYS A 204 16.76 2.39 7.19
C CYS A 204 16.74 3.54 8.22
N ILE A 205 15.70 3.63 9.06
CA ILE A 205 15.61 4.65 10.11
C ILE A 205 16.75 4.49 11.13
N VAL A 206 17.04 3.26 11.57
CA VAL A 206 18.12 2.96 12.52
C VAL A 206 19.49 3.37 11.96
N LYS A 207 19.69 3.22 10.65
CA LYS A 207 20.93 3.61 9.95
C LYS A 207 20.96 5.08 9.53
N GLY A 208 19.94 5.87 9.84
CA GLY A 208 19.88 7.29 9.48
C GLY A 208 19.63 7.57 8.00
N GLU A 209 19.09 6.60 7.25
CA GLU A 209 18.75 6.79 5.84
C GLU A 209 17.68 7.87 5.64
N ASN A 210 17.77 8.54 4.50
CA ASN A 210 16.75 9.48 4.07
C ASN A 210 15.65 8.74 3.28
N ILE A 211 14.42 8.76 3.79
CA ILE A 211 13.24 8.17 3.11
C ILE A 211 12.97 8.80 1.74
N TYR A 212 13.50 9.98 1.47
CA TYR A 212 13.37 10.66 0.19
C TYR A 212 14.40 10.20 -0.84
N THR A 213 15.56 9.70 -0.39
CA THR A 213 16.70 9.25 -1.20
C THR A 213 17.44 8.14 -0.46
N PHE A 214 17.13 6.90 -0.80
CA PHE A 214 17.77 5.72 -0.23
C PHE A 214 19.20 5.58 -0.77
N SER A 215 20.14 5.19 0.09
CA SER A 215 21.51 4.91 -0.30
C SER A 215 21.61 3.70 -1.23
N LYS A 216 22.67 3.66 -2.04
CA LYS A 216 23.00 2.52 -2.90
C LYS A 216 23.09 1.21 -2.11
N ASN A 217 23.67 1.24 -0.90
CA ASN A 217 23.80 0.06 -0.04
C ASN A 217 22.45 -0.48 0.41
N ALA A 218 21.49 0.40 0.73
CA ALA A 218 20.12 0.01 1.08
C ALA A 218 19.40 -0.65 -0.12
N LEU A 219 19.56 -0.08 -1.31
CA LEU A 219 18.96 -0.57 -2.56
C LEU A 219 19.58 -1.89 -3.03
N GLU A 220 20.90 -2.05 -2.91
CA GLU A 220 21.60 -3.30 -3.21
C GLU A 220 21.26 -4.41 -2.23
N TYR A 221 21.17 -4.09 -0.94
CA TYR A 221 20.75 -5.04 0.08
C TYR A 221 19.32 -5.54 -0.21
N ALA A 222 18.42 -4.64 -0.60
CA ALA A 222 17.08 -4.96 -1.08
C ALA A 222 17.09 -5.81 -2.37
N GLY A 223 18.12 -5.73 -3.19
CA GLY A 223 18.27 -6.57 -4.40
C GLY A 223 18.80 -7.98 -4.11
N ARG A 224 19.70 -8.13 -3.12
CA ARG A 224 20.42 -9.40 -2.86
C ARG A 224 19.64 -10.38 -2.00
N TYR A 225 19.03 -9.94 -0.89
CA TYR A 225 18.43 -10.85 0.11
C TYR A 225 16.96 -11.17 -0.13
N PHE A 226 16.51 -10.75 -1.29
CA PHE A 226 15.22 -10.16 -1.41
C PHE A 226 14.93 -10.21 -2.92
N TRP A 227 15.05 -11.41 -3.46
CA TRP A 227 14.53 -11.77 -4.78
C TRP A 227 12.99 -11.67 -4.78
N THR A 228 12.39 -12.06 -3.66
CA THR A 228 11.05 -11.71 -3.20
C THR A 228 10.87 -10.19 -3.05
N THR A 229 11.95 -9.41 -2.97
CA THR A 229 12.10 -7.93 -3.06
C THR A 229 11.16 -7.24 -4.00
N SER A 230 11.44 -7.46 -5.28
CA SER A 230 10.65 -6.94 -6.38
C SER A 230 9.20 -7.37 -6.21
N PHE A 231 8.94 -8.62 -5.84
CA PHE A 231 7.58 -9.13 -5.63
C PHE A 231 6.87 -8.43 -4.46
N ILE A 232 7.42 -8.50 -3.24
CA ILE A 232 7.00 -7.85 -1.98
C ILE A 232 6.86 -6.34 -2.13
N MET A 233 7.78 -5.67 -2.83
CA MET A 233 7.73 -4.25 -3.12
C MET A 233 6.55 -3.86 -3.95
N ILE A 234 6.29 -4.67 -4.97
CA ILE A 234 5.20 -4.47 -5.91
C ILE A 234 3.89 -4.82 -5.27
N THR A 235 3.86 -5.90 -4.49
CA THR A 235 2.79 -6.26 -3.59
C THR A 235 2.48 -5.12 -2.63
N CYS A 236 3.50 -4.49 -2.03
CA CYS A 236 3.32 -3.33 -1.16
C CYS A 236 2.79 -2.12 -1.92
N VAL A 237 3.32 -1.81 -3.10
CA VAL A 237 2.84 -0.71 -3.96
C VAL A 237 1.40 -0.95 -4.42
N ILE A 238 1.07 -2.17 -4.83
CA ILE A 238 -0.26 -2.56 -5.31
C ILE A 238 -1.28 -2.52 -4.19
N PHE A 239 -0.97 -3.12 -3.04
CA PHE A 239 -1.90 -3.11 -1.94
C PHE A 239 -2.01 -1.73 -1.29
N ALA A 240 -0.92 -0.95 -1.22
CA ALA A 240 -1.03 0.46 -0.83
C ALA A 240 -1.83 1.29 -1.83
N PHE A 241 -1.69 1.03 -3.14
CA PHE A 241 -2.49 1.66 -4.18
C PHE A 241 -3.99 1.33 -4.05
N PHE A 242 -4.33 0.05 -3.88
CA PHE A 242 -5.72 -0.37 -3.66
C PHE A 242 -6.28 0.15 -2.34
N ALA A 243 -5.50 0.15 -1.26
CA ALA A 243 -5.92 0.71 0.03
C ALA A 243 -6.17 2.22 -0.05
N LEU A 244 -5.37 2.97 -0.85
CA LEU A 244 -5.62 4.39 -1.11
C LEU A 244 -6.88 4.61 -1.94
N ILE A 245 -7.13 3.76 -2.94
CA ILE A 245 -8.36 3.81 -3.75
C ILE A 245 -9.58 3.52 -2.87
N GLU A 246 -9.54 2.46 -2.08
CA GLU A 246 -10.62 2.11 -1.15
C GLU A 246 -10.83 3.21 -0.12
N SER A 247 -9.75 3.80 0.41
CA SER A 247 -9.84 4.96 1.29
C SER A 247 -10.48 6.15 0.58
N ALA A 248 -10.14 6.42 -0.69
CA ALA A 248 -10.78 7.49 -1.45
C ALA A 248 -12.29 7.25 -1.58
N PHE A 249 -12.71 6.03 -1.95
CA PHE A 249 -14.12 5.67 -2.05
C PHE A 249 -14.86 5.73 -0.71
N LYS A 250 -14.28 5.19 0.37
CA LYS A 250 -14.88 5.23 1.71
C LYS A 250 -15.06 6.66 2.20
N LEU A 251 -14.03 7.50 2.02
CA LEU A 251 -14.07 8.90 2.43
C LEU A 251 -15.07 9.71 1.62
N GLU A 252 -15.25 9.42 0.33
CA GLU A 252 -16.26 10.05 -0.52
C GLU A 252 -17.68 9.68 -0.07
N LEU A 253 -17.93 8.40 0.20
CA LEU A 253 -19.23 7.92 0.71
C LEU A 253 -19.54 8.42 2.12
N ASP A 254 -18.54 8.46 3.01
CA ASP A 254 -18.70 9.04 4.34
C ASP A 254 -18.95 10.55 4.25
N PHE A 255 -18.23 11.30 3.41
CA PHE A 255 -18.42 12.75 3.28
C PHE A 255 -19.81 13.12 2.73
N LEU A 256 -20.39 12.27 1.87
CA LEU A 256 -21.76 12.41 1.36
C LEU A 256 -22.84 12.06 2.41
N GLY A 257 -22.48 11.57 3.61
CA GLY A 257 -23.45 11.09 4.60
C GLY A 257 -23.11 11.25 6.09
N LYS A 258 -21.90 11.68 6.49
CA LYS A 258 -21.46 11.93 7.88
C LYS A 258 -20.08 12.61 7.94
N ASN A 259 -19.86 13.50 8.91
CA ASN A 259 -18.56 14.13 9.17
C ASN A 259 -17.42 13.09 9.27
N MET A 260 -16.31 13.28 8.54
CA MET A 260 -15.10 12.46 8.70
C MET A 260 -14.56 12.59 10.14
N ASN A 261 -14.42 11.47 10.84
CA ASN A 261 -13.81 11.45 12.16
C ASN A 261 -12.28 11.51 12.05
N MET A 262 -11.61 12.09 13.06
CA MET A 262 -10.14 12.24 13.15
C MET A 262 -9.36 10.94 12.87
N PHE A 263 -9.94 9.78 13.21
CA PHE A 263 -9.40 8.45 12.91
C PHE A 263 -9.22 8.17 11.41
N GLY A 264 -10.22 8.54 10.60
CA GLY A 264 -10.16 8.41 9.15
C GLY A 264 -9.02 9.23 8.60
N TRP A 265 -8.93 10.50 9.01
CA TRP A 265 -7.85 11.42 8.59
C TRP A 265 -6.45 10.92 8.93
N ILE A 266 -6.22 10.48 10.17
CA ILE A 266 -4.92 9.96 10.59
C ILE A 266 -4.55 8.72 9.76
N SER A 267 -5.49 7.80 9.56
CA SER A 267 -5.27 6.59 8.76
C SER A 267 -4.93 6.94 7.30
N THR A 268 -5.67 7.87 6.70
CA THR A 268 -5.43 8.34 5.32
C THR A 268 -4.07 9.01 5.16
N ILE A 269 -3.69 9.90 6.07
CA ILE A 269 -2.37 10.57 6.03
C ILE A 269 -1.25 9.54 6.11
N VAL A 270 -1.39 8.56 6.99
CA VAL A 270 -0.38 7.51 7.17
C VAL A 270 -0.29 6.62 5.92
N LEU A 271 -1.41 6.25 5.31
CA LEU A 271 -1.44 5.50 4.03
C LEU A 271 -0.76 6.29 2.90
N ILE A 272 -1.03 7.60 2.80
CA ILE A 272 -0.38 8.49 1.84
C ILE A 272 1.14 8.49 2.01
N ILE A 273 1.61 8.68 3.25
CA ILE A 273 3.05 8.71 3.56
C ILE A 273 3.69 7.38 3.15
N PHE A 274 3.06 6.26 3.50
CA PHE A 274 3.58 4.94 3.16
C PHE A 274 3.64 4.72 1.65
N PHE A 275 2.56 5.05 0.92
CA PHE A 275 2.53 4.96 -0.54
C PHE A 275 3.62 5.80 -1.21
N VAL A 276 3.85 7.02 -0.73
CA VAL A 276 4.92 7.89 -1.25
C VAL A 276 6.29 7.26 -1.01
N ILE A 277 6.54 6.70 0.18
CA ILE A 277 7.79 6.01 0.50
C ILE A 277 7.98 4.78 -0.40
N SER A 278 6.95 3.94 -0.54
CA SER A 278 6.98 2.74 -1.39
C SER A 278 7.20 3.08 -2.87
N SER A 279 6.51 4.10 -3.38
CA SER A 279 6.69 4.57 -4.77
C SER A 279 8.10 5.10 -5.00
N ARG A 280 8.64 5.86 -4.04
CA ARG A 280 10.01 6.38 -4.14
C ARG A 280 11.05 5.28 -4.11
N PHE A 281 10.93 4.37 -3.15
CA PHE A 281 11.83 3.23 -3.02
C PHE A 281 11.78 2.35 -4.28
N THR A 282 10.60 2.12 -4.84
CA THR A 282 10.43 1.34 -6.09
C THR A 282 11.13 2.00 -7.27
N GLY A 283 10.89 3.29 -7.48
CA GLY A 283 11.56 4.03 -8.56
C GLY A 283 13.08 4.01 -8.43
N GLN A 284 13.61 4.27 -7.23
CA GLN A 284 15.05 4.27 -6.96
C GLN A 284 15.67 2.88 -7.09
N PHE A 285 14.98 1.83 -6.63
CA PHE A 285 15.41 0.45 -6.75
C PHE A 285 15.53 0.01 -8.21
N LEU A 286 14.52 0.29 -9.03
CA LEU A 286 14.55 -0.05 -10.45
C LEU A 286 15.64 0.72 -11.20
N LYS A 287 15.88 1.98 -10.83
CA LYS A 287 16.99 2.76 -11.37
C LYS A 287 18.34 2.17 -10.99
N GLU A 288 18.56 1.83 -9.71
CA GLU A 288 19.82 1.27 -9.25
C GLU A 288 20.08 -0.09 -9.90
N ARG A 289 19.05 -0.92 -10.01
CA ARG A 289 19.14 -2.20 -10.72
C ARG A 289 19.50 -2.00 -12.20
N SER A 290 18.91 -1.02 -12.86
CA SER A 290 19.21 -0.66 -14.26
C SER A 290 20.69 -0.31 -14.43
N ILE A 291 21.24 0.46 -13.49
CA ILE A 291 22.66 0.83 -13.45
C ILE A 291 23.53 -0.42 -13.22
N LEU A 292 23.25 -1.20 -12.17
CA LEU A 292 24.04 -2.39 -11.79
C LEU A 292 24.07 -3.47 -12.87
N LYS A 293 22.93 -3.67 -13.55
CA LYS A 293 22.80 -4.67 -14.63
C LYS A 293 23.16 -4.10 -16.00
N ASN A 294 23.38 -2.79 -16.10
CA ASN A 294 23.60 -2.10 -17.37
C ASN A 294 22.46 -2.39 -18.36
N LYS A 295 21.21 -2.23 -17.91
CA LYS A 295 19.98 -2.55 -18.67
C LYS A 295 18.98 -1.40 -18.61
N TYR A 296 18.22 -1.18 -19.67
CA TYR A 296 17.14 -0.20 -19.71
C TYR A 296 15.78 -0.86 -19.45
N TYR A 297 15.20 -0.63 -18.25
CA TYR A 297 13.88 -1.18 -17.91
C TYR A 297 12.70 -0.32 -18.37
N GLY A 298 12.92 0.97 -18.65
CA GLY A 298 11.95 1.89 -19.27
C GLY A 298 10.49 1.74 -18.82
N ALA A 299 9.59 1.58 -19.79
CA ALA A 299 8.15 1.38 -19.58
C ALA A 299 7.81 0.14 -18.75
N ALA A 300 8.52 -0.96 -18.97
CA ALA A 300 8.27 -2.20 -18.25
C ALA A 300 8.51 -2.00 -16.75
N GLY A 301 9.57 -1.26 -16.37
CA GLY A 301 9.76 -0.82 -14.99
C GLY A 301 8.71 0.19 -14.52
N ALA A 302 8.22 1.05 -15.40
CA ALA A 302 7.21 2.06 -15.08
C ALA A 302 5.80 1.48 -14.84
N SER A 303 5.47 0.34 -15.44
CA SER A 303 4.18 -0.35 -15.32
C SER A 303 4.10 -1.32 -14.14
N VAL A 304 5.13 -1.34 -13.31
CA VAL A 304 5.28 -2.24 -12.16
C VAL A 304 4.16 -2.08 -11.11
N TRP A 305 3.55 -0.91 -11.02
CA TRP A 305 2.42 -0.66 -10.12
C TRP A 305 1.09 -1.25 -10.63
N ILE A 306 0.99 -1.67 -11.90
CA ILE A 306 -0.26 -2.18 -12.50
C ILE A 306 -0.39 -3.68 -12.21
N PRO A 307 -1.40 -4.14 -11.46
CA PRO A 307 -1.49 -5.53 -10.97
C PRO A 307 -1.54 -6.65 -12.03
N ALA A 308 -1.93 -6.35 -13.27
CA ALA A 308 -1.96 -7.34 -14.36
C ALA A 308 -0.70 -7.31 -15.24
N VAL A 309 -0.11 -6.12 -15.44
CA VAL A 309 1.08 -5.92 -16.29
C VAL A 309 2.36 -6.17 -15.50
N ASN A 310 2.32 -6.00 -14.19
CA ASN A 310 3.45 -6.18 -13.27
C ASN A 310 4.10 -7.56 -13.37
N ILE A 311 3.36 -8.65 -13.61
CA ILE A 311 3.92 -10.01 -13.70
C ILE A 311 4.87 -10.08 -14.89
N ILE A 312 4.46 -9.55 -16.04
CA ILE A 312 5.28 -9.50 -17.25
C ILE A 312 6.50 -8.59 -17.01
N SER A 313 6.28 -7.39 -16.48
CA SER A 313 7.35 -6.46 -16.11
C SER A 313 8.35 -7.09 -15.14
N LEU A 314 7.87 -7.86 -14.17
CA LEU A 314 8.66 -8.56 -13.16
C LEU A 314 9.47 -9.69 -13.76
N LEU A 315 8.86 -10.49 -14.63
CA LEU A 315 9.56 -11.55 -15.36
C LEU A 315 10.62 -10.94 -16.29
N MET A 316 10.36 -9.78 -16.90
CA MET A 316 11.35 -9.04 -17.68
C MET A 316 12.51 -8.52 -16.82
N ILE A 317 12.24 -8.02 -15.61
CA ILE A 317 13.27 -7.58 -14.66
C ILE A 317 14.02 -8.79 -14.06
N ARG A 318 13.35 -9.94 -13.91
CA ARG A 318 13.89 -11.20 -13.40
C ARG A 318 14.89 -11.83 -14.35
N PHE A 319 14.49 -11.96 -15.60
CA PHE A 319 15.22 -12.68 -16.64
C PHE A 319 15.90 -11.70 -17.62
N ASP A 320 16.18 -10.50 -17.16
CA ASP A 320 16.81 -9.41 -17.92
C ASP A 320 18.14 -9.80 -18.55
N ASP A 321 18.90 -10.67 -17.89
CA ASP A 321 20.14 -11.27 -18.39
C ASP A 321 19.90 -12.00 -19.73
N LYS A 322 18.72 -12.62 -19.93
CA LYS A 322 18.33 -13.32 -21.17
C LYS A 322 17.78 -12.38 -22.26
N ILE A 323 17.43 -11.14 -21.92
CA ILE A 323 16.77 -10.21 -22.85
C ILE A 323 17.79 -9.26 -23.47
N LYS A 324 18.18 -9.56 -24.72
CA LYS A 324 19.23 -8.81 -25.44
C LYS A 324 18.86 -7.36 -25.73
N PHE A 325 17.61 -7.05 -26.07
CA PHE A 325 17.21 -5.69 -26.45
C PHE A 325 17.18 -4.70 -25.28
N LEU A 326 17.19 -5.15 -24.02
CA LEU A 326 17.31 -4.25 -22.86
C LEU A 326 18.75 -3.74 -22.65
N ALA A 327 19.73 -4.23 -23.43
CA ALA A 327 21.13 -3.84 -23.31
C ALA A 327 21.38 -2.37 -23.74
N PRO A 328 22.50 -1.74 -23.30
CA PRO A 328 22.77 -0.33 -23.53
C PRO A 328 22.91 0.04 -25.01
N ALA A 329 23.43 -0.90 -25.80
CA ALA A 329 23.56 -0.75 -27.25
C ALA A 329 22.20 -0.66 -27.98
N HIS A 330 21.10 -0.97 -27.30
CA HIS A 330 19.76 -1.05 -27.88
C HIS A 330 18.73 -0.14 -27.17
N ILE A 331 19.16 0.79 -26.31
CA ILE A 331 18.28 1.66 -25.51
C ILE A 331 17.22 2.35 -26.38
N HIS A 332 17.62 2.95 -27.51
CA HIS A 332 16.68 3.63 -28.40
C HIS A 332 15.62 2.70 -28.98
N LYS A 333 16.01 1.46 -29.34
CA LYS A 333 15.08 0.44 -29.85
C LYS A 333 14.15 -0.05 -28.75
N ALA A 334 14.69 -0.35 -27.57
CA ALA A 334 13.92 -0.75 -26.39
C ALA A 334 12.90 0.32 -25.97
N LYS A 335 13.31 1.59 -25.94
CA LYS A 335 12.45 2.73 -25.61
C LYS A 335 11.27 2.88 -26.55
N LYS A 336 11.47 2.73 -27.87
CA LYS A 336 10.39 2.75 -28.86
C LYS A 336 9.40 1.60 -28.65
N ILE A 337 9.90 0.38 -28.46
CA ILE A 337 9.06 -0.81 -28.19
C ILE A 337 8.24 -0.60 -26.91
N HIS A 338 8.89 -0.14 -25.84
CA HIS A 338 8.29 0.15 -24.55
C HIS A 338 7.16 1.20 -24.63
N LEU A 339 7.35 2.29 -25.39
CA LEU A 339 6.32 3.30 -25.60
C LEU A 339 5.14 2.75 -26.43
N ALA A 340 5.41 1.94 -27.45
CA ALA A 340 4.36 1.31 -28.26
C ALA A 340 3.50 0.35 -27.44
N VAL A 341 4.12 -0.47 -26.59
CA VAL A 341 3.40 -1.38 -25.68
C VAL A 341 2.53 -0.61 -24.69
N ILE A 342 3.04 0.48 -24.09
CA ILE A 342 2.20 1.33 -23.20
C ILE A 342 1.00 1.89 -23.95
N ALA A 343 1.21 2.45 -25.15
CA ALA A 343 0.12 3.02 -25.92
C ALA A 343 -0.96 1.97 -26.24
N LEU A 344 -0.55 0.76 -26.62
CA LEU A 344 -1.46 -0.36 -26.85
C LEU A 344 -2.23 -0.76 -25.58
N LEU A 345 -1.56 -0.84 -24.43
CA LEU A 345 -2.19 -1.18 -23.15
C LEU A 345 -3.19 -0.12 -22.71
N LEU A 346 -2.89 1.17 -22.88
CA LEU A 346 -3.83 2.25 -22.60
C LEU A 346 -5.04 2.19 -23.53
N LEU A 347 -4.83 1.99 -24.84
CA LEU A 347 -5.95 1.76 -25.77
C LEU A 347 -6.81 0.57 -25.35
N PHE A 348 -6.19 -0.52 -24.90
CA PHE A 348 -6.92 -1.70 -24.43
C PHE A 348 -7.69 -1.45 -23.12
N GLN A 349 -7.13 -0.67 -22.20
CA GLN A 349 -7.78 -0.26 -20.94
C GLN A 349 -9.04 0.56 -21.22
N PHE A 350 -8.97 1.49 -22.17
CA PHE A 350 -10.09 2.37 -22.54
C PHE A 350 -10.96 1.81 -23.68
N ARG A 351 -10.72 0.56 -24.14
CA ARG A 351 -11.35 0.00 -25.35
C ARG A 351 -12.88 0.08 -25.35
N LYS A 352 -13.52 -0.18 -24.20
CA LYS A 352 -14.99 -0.16 -24.08
C LYS A 352 -15.54 1.24 -24.29
N GLY A 353 -14.87 2.25 -23.73
CA GLY A 353 -15.22 3.66 -23.90
C GLY A 353 -14.95 4.15 -25.33
N ILE A 354 -13.81 3.77 -25.90
CA ILE A 354 -13.43 4.13 -27.28
C ILE A 354 -14.41 3.52 -28.28
N MET A 355 -14.74 2.23 -28.16
CA MET A 355 -15.71 1.56 -29.04
C MET A 355 -17.12 2.13 -28.90
N ALA A 356 -17.48 2.62 -27.71
CA ALA A 356 -18.75 3.29 -27.46
C ALA A 356 -18.74 4.79 -27.82
N GLY A 357 -17.64 5.32 -28.37
CA GLY A 357 -17.51 6.73 -28.74
C GLY A 357 -17.54 7.71 -27.56
N LYS A 358 -17.27 7.24 -26.33
CA LYS A 358 -17.28 8.09 -25.13
C LYS A 358 -16.11 9.05 -25.15
N THR A 359 -16.41 10.34 -25.32
CA THR A 359 -15.42 11.41 -25.44
C THR A 359 -14.46 11.47 -24.25
N ASP A 360 -14.96 11.24 -23.03
CA ASP A 360 -14.17 11.31 -21.80
C ASP A 360 -13.10 10.20 -21.72
N ASP A 361 -13.44 8.99 -22.15
CA ASP A 361 -12.53 7.85 -22.15
C ASP A 361 -11.48 7.98 -23.27
N ILE A 362 -11.87 8.53 -24.42
CA ILE A 362 -10.96 8.83 -25.54
C ILE A 362 -9.96 9.91 -25.11
N LEU A 363 -10.46 11.02 -24.54
CA LEU A 363 -9.63 12.13 -24.09
C LEU A 363 -8.68 11.70 -22.98
N SER A 364 -9.18 10.94 -21.99
CA SER A 364 -8.35 10.34 -20.93
C SER A 364 -7.24 9.47 -21.51
N CYS A 365 -7.56 8.57 -22.45
CA CYS A 365 -6.59 7.70 -23.11
C CYS A 365 -5.47 8.51 -23.80
N ILE A 366 -5.82 9.56 -24.55
CA ILE A 366 -4.86 10.44 -25.23
C ILE A 366 -3.96 11.15 -24.22
N ILE A 367 -4.54 11.70 -23.15
CA ILE A 367 -3.79 12.40 -22.09
C ILE A 367 -2.78 11.45 -21.43
N TYR A 368 -3.16 10.21 -21.12
CA TYR A 368 -2.23 9.23 -20.54
C TYR A 368 -1.10 8.83 -21.49
N ILE A 369 -1.38 8.69 -22.79
CA ILE A 369 -0.34 8.39 -23.78
C ILE A 369 0.64 9.57 -23.88
N ALA A 370 0.11 10.79 -24.03
CA ALA A 370 0.90 12.01 -24.07
C ALA A 370 1.73 12.21 -22.80
N ALA A 371 1.19 11.85 -21.64
CA ALA A 371 1.88 11.85 -20.36
C ALA A 371 3.14 10.99 -20.39
N PHE A 372 3.00 9.71 -20.75
CA PHE A 372 4.12 8.77 -20.78
C PHE A 372 5.19 9.15 -21.81
N ILE A 373 4.78 9.69 -22.96
CA ILE A 373 5.71 10.24 -23.96
C ILE A 373 6.46 11.44 -23.35
N THR A 374 5.73 12.36 -22.71
CA THR A 374 6.32 13.53 -22.07
C THR A 374 7.32 13.13 -20.99
N VAL A 375 7.03 12.15 -20.14
CA VAL A 375 8.00 11.65 -19.12
C VAL A 375 9.24 11.06 -19.78
N ALA A 376 9.06 10.31 -20.87
CA ALA A 376 10.17 9.67 -21.57
C ALA A 376 11.13 10.68 -22.20
N TYR A 377 10.67 11.89 -22.56
CA TYR A 377 11.49 12.91 -23.24
C TYR A 377 11.81 14.14 -22.37
N ILE A 378 10.94 14.54 -21.44
CA ILE A 378 11.04 15.75 -20.62
C ILE A 378 11.18 15.37 -19.14
N LYS A 379 12.43 15.37 -18.65
CA LYS A 379 12.86 14.81 -17.35
C LYS A 379 12.85 15.82 -16.18
N ARG A 380 12.09 16.92 -16.27
CA ARG A 380 12.26 18.08 -15.34
C ARG A 380 11.09 18.38 -14.41
N PHE A 381 9.90 17.80 -14.62
CA PHE A 381 8.67 18.23 -13.94
C PHE A 381 7.95 17.11 -13.17
N THR A 382 8.58 16.61 -12.10
CA THR A 382 8.07 15.48 -11.31
C THR A 382 6.84 15.77 -10.44
N TRP A 383 6.54 17.04 -10.17
CA TRP A 383 5.40 17.46 -9.35
C TRP A 383 4.34 18.24 -10.11
N VAL A 384 4.77 19.10 -11.05
CA VAL A 384 3.86 19.92 -11.86
C VAL A 384 2.98 19.05 -12.75
N PHE A 385 3.53 17.96 -13.30
CA PHE A 385 2.81 17.11 -14.22
C PHE A 385 1.67 16.30 -13.55
N PRO A 386 1.87 15.60 -12.41
CA PRO A 386 0.77 14.98 -11.66
C PRO A 386 -0.31 15.98 -11.20
N LEU A 387 0.08 17.22 -10.87
CA LEU A 387 -0.84 18.27 -10.47
C LEU A 387 -1.73 18.69 -11.65
N VAL A 388 -1.15 18.93 -12.82
CA VAL A 388 -1.90 19.25 -14.04
C VAL A 388 -2.80 18.09 -14.47
N LEU A 389 -2.31 16.85 -14.39
CA LEU A 389 -3.09 15.67 -14.77
C LEU A 389 -4.25 15.40 -13.80
N GLY A 390 -4.03 15.62 -12.50
CA GLY A 390 -5.08 15.60 -11.48
C GLY A 390 -6.17 16.63 -11.77
N LEU A 391 -5.80 17.88 -12.06
CA LEU A 391 -6.74 18.95 -12.41
C LEU A 391 -7.58 18.60 -13.66
N ILE A 392 -6.95 18.05 -14.70
CA ILE A 392 -7.63 17.67 -15.94
C ILE A 392 -8.60 16.51 -15.71
N VAL A 393 -8.19 15.47 -14.97
CA VAL A 393 -9.08 14.33 -14.64
C VAL A 393 -10.29 14.81 -13.83
N THR A 394 -10.11 15.74 -12.90
CA THR A 394 -11.21 16.34 -12.14
C THR A 394 -12.17 17.14 -13.02
N ALA A 395 -11.62 17.95 -13.95
CA ALA A 395 -12.44 18.70 -14.89
C ALA A 395 -13.26 17.79 -15.82
N ILE A 396 -12.73 16.62 -16.19
CA ILE A 396 -13.43 15.69 -17.10
C ILE A 396 -14.41 14.77 -16.35
N LYS A 397 -14.05 14.24 -15.17
CA LYS A 397 -14.85 13.21 -14.49
C LYS A 397 -15.74 13.71 -13.36
N VAL A 398 -15.30 14.73 -12.62
CA VAL A 398 -15.99 15.19 -11.42
C VAL A 398 -16.94 16.33 -11.75
N TYR A 399 -16.52 17.25 -12.63
CA TYR A 399 -17.35 18.39 -13.03
C TYR A 399 -18.70 18.01 -13.67
N PRO A 400 -18.78 17.02 -14.59
CA PRO A 400 -20.06 16.66 -15.19
C PRO A 400 -21.04 15.99 -14.22
N PHE A 401 -20.54 15.23 -13.24
CA PHE A 401 -21.37 14.58 -12.21
C PHE A 401 -22.21 15.59 -11.41
N TYR A 402 -21.64 16.77 -11.09
CA TYR A 402 -22.34 17.83 -10.36
C TYR A 402 -23.20 18.72 -11.26
N SER A 403 -22.83 18.88 -12.54
CA SER A 403 -23.68 19.61 -13.50
C SER A 403 -25.07 18.99 -13.69
N GLY A 404 -25.20 17.66 -13.48
CA GLY A 404 -26.49 16.96 -13.51
C GLY A 404 -27.36 17.19 -12.27
N ILE A 405 -26.76 17.52 -11.12
CA ILE A 405 -27.46 17.73 -9.83
C ILE A 405 -27.95 19.19 -9.70
N TYR A 406 -27.20 20.15 -10.24
CA TYR A 406 -27.46 21.60 -10.10
C TYR A 406 -28.01 22.27 -11.37
N ALA A 407 -28.62 21.49 -12.27
CA ALA A 407 -29.06 21.99 -13.59
C ALA A 407 -30.18 23.05 -13.55
N GLN A 408 -30.88 23.24 -12.41
CA GLN A 408 -32.05 24.12 -12.33
C GLN A 408 -31.81 25.48 -11.67
N GLU A 409 -30.76 25.67 -10.86
CA GLU A 409 -30.45 26.96 -10.23
C GLU A 409 -28.94 27.19 -10.20
N PHE A 410 -28.42 27.85 -11.24
CA PHE A 410 -26.97 28.04 -11.41
C PHE A 410 -26.44 29.19 -10.53
N ILE A 411 -26.35 28.97 -9.22
CA ILE A 411 -25.62 29.88 -8.32
C ILE A 411 -24.15 29.47 -8.31
N PHE A 412 -23.38 30.03 -9.23
CA PHE A 412 -21.95 29.72 -9.44
C PHE A 412 -21.11 29.79 -8.15
N LYS A 413 -21.47 30.67 -7.21
CA LYS A 413 -20.78 30.84 -5.93
C LYS A 413 -20.98 29.64 -4.99
N ASP A 414 -22.20 29.14 -4.88
CA ASP A 414 -22.53 27.99 -4.04
C ASP A 414 -22.04 26.69 -4.71
N TYR A 415 -22.08 26.62 -6.05
CA TYR A 415 -21.48 25.54 -6.82
C TYR A 415 -19.95 25.46 -6.64
N VAL A 416 -19.23 26.58 -6.72
CA VAL A 416 -17.77 26.61 -6.51
C VAL A 416 -17.42 26.31 -5.04
N MET A 417 -18.21 26.82 -4.10
CA MET A 417 -18.02 26.55 -2.67
C MET A 417 -18.35 25.11 -2.28
N ASP A 418 -19.40 24.50 -2.85
CA ASP A 418 -19.75 23.10 -2.63
C ASP A 418 -18.81 22.16 -3.39
N PHE A 419 -18.31 22.54 -4.57
CA PHE A 419 -17.27 21.79 -5.28
C PHE A 419 -15.95 21.81 -4.49
N LEU A 420 -15.56 22.97 -3.93
CA LEU A 420 -14.40 23.11 -3.05
C LEU A 420 -14.59 22.44 -1.67
N LYS A 421 -15.82 22.44 -1.13
CA LYS A 421 -16.14 21.80 0.16
C LYS A 421 -16.33 20.28 0.05
N ASN A 422 -17.02 19.79 -0.98
CA ASN A 422 -17.60 18.43 -1.00
C ASN A 422 -16.84 17.42 -1.86
N THR A 423 -16.04 17.83 -2.85
CA THR A 423 -15.41 16.86 -3.78
C THR A 423 -13.96 17.16 -4.14
N ALA A 424 -13.52 18.42 -4.07
CA ALA A 424 -12.19 18.83 -4.51
C ALA A 424 -11.06 18.64 -3.47
N SER A 425 -11.32 18.28 -2.21
CA SER A 425 -10.23 18.20 -1.22
C SER A 425 -9.58 16.81 -1.18
N VAL A 426 -10.29 15.76 -0.78
CA VAL A 426 -9.63 14.49 -0.43
C VAL A 426 -9.42 13.56 -1.62
N THR A 427 -10.46 13.31 -2.44
CA THR A 427 -10.34 12.44 -3.61
C THR A 427 -9.37 13.01 -4.65
N LEU A 428 -9.36 14.34 -4.82
CA LEU A 428 -8.38 15.04 -5.66
C LEU A 428 -6.96 14.88 -5.12
N ILE A 429 -6.74 15.15 -3.83
CA ILE A 429 -5.43 14.99 -3.19
C ILE A 429 -4.95 13.53 -3.30
N LEU A 430 -5.81 12.55 -3.03
CA LEU A 430 -5.49 11.12 -3.15
C LEU A 430 -5.17 10.74 -4.59
N THR A 431 -5.95 11.22 -5.56
CA THR A 431 -5.72 10.99 -6.99
C THR A 431 -4.39 11.62 -7.45
N MET A 432 -4.10 12.85 -7.03
CA MET A 432 -2.82 13.51 -7.28
C MET A 432 -1.64 12.75 -6.68
N ILE A 433 -1.80 12.22 -5.45
CA ILE A 433 -0.78 11.42 -4.77
C ILE A 433 -0.53 10.12 -5.51
N ILE A 434 -1.59 9.44 -5.96
CA ILE A 434 -1.50 8.23 -6.78
C ILE A 434 -0.73 8.53 -8.08
N PHE A 435 -1.12 9.59 -8.80
CA PHE A 435 -0.41 9.99 -10.02
C PHE A 435 1.04 10.38 -9.76
N TYR A 436 1.33 11.03 -8.63
CA TYR A 436 2.69 11.33 -8.21
C TYR A 436 3.51 10.04 -8.05
N GLY A 437 2.98 9.02 -7.38
CA GLY A 437 3.68 7.74 -7.21
C GLY A 437 3.99 7.06 -8.54
N ILE A 438 2.98 6.96 -9.41
CA ILE A 438 3.11 6.41 -10.77
C ILE A 438 4.16 7.19 -11.58
N TYR A 439 4.03 8.52 -11.59
CA TYR A 439 4.92 9.39 -12.34
C TYR A 439 6.36 9.29 -11.83
N TYR A 440 6.55 9.24 -10.50
CA TYR A 440 7.88 9.14 -9.91
C TYR A 440 8.58 7.83 -10.30
N ILE A 441 7.86 6.71 -10.25
CA ILE A 441 8.40 5.41 -10.68
C ILE A 441 8.78 5.49 -12.16
N ALA A 442 7.87 5.96 -13.03
CA ALA A 442 8.11 6.11 -14.45
C ALA A 442 9.30 7.02 -14.74
N TYR A 443 9.41 8.15 -14.03
CA TYR A 443 10.52 9.07 -14.15
C TYR A 443 11.86 8.39 -13.85
N GLN A 444 11.96 7.66 -12.73
CA GLN A 444 13.22 7.01 -12.35
C GLN A 444 13.60 5.87 -13.31
N THR A 445 12.64 5.12 -13.83
CA THR A 445 12.89 3.99 -14.74
C THR A 445 13.23 4.43 -16.16
N LEU A 446 12.71 5.58 -16.60
CA LEU A 446 12.99 6.19 -17.91
C LEU A 446 14.22 7.12 -17.88
N ASN A 447 14.84 7.33 -16.72
CA ASN A 447 15.98 8.23 -16.59
C ASN A 447 17.29 7.57 -17.01
N ASP A 448 17.62 7.71 -18.30
CA ASP A 448 18.90 7.26 -18.90
C ASP A 448 20.16 8.00 -18.41
N LYS A 449 20.10 8.84 -17.37
CA LYS A 449 21.30 9.50 -16.87
C LYS A 449 22.24 8.44 -16.29
N LYS A 450 23.19 7.99 -17.12
CA LYS A 450 24.49 7.49 -16.66
C LYS A 450 25.00 8.52 -15.65
N ILE A 451 25.17 8.11 -14.40
CA ILE A 451 26.11 8.80 -13.54
C ILE A 451 27.45 8.57 -14.25
N LYS A 452 28.02 9.63 -14.82
CA LYS A 452 29.39 9.57 -15.36
C LYS A 452 30.26 8.98 -14.24
N ALA A 453 30.94 7.88 -14.56
CA ALA A 453 31.88 7.24 -13.67
C ALA A 453 32.94 8.24 -13.19
#